data_AF-A0A9D5FN26-F1
#
_entry.id   AF-A0A9D5FN26-F1
#
_cell.length_a   1.000
_cell.length_b   1.000
_cell.length_c   1.000
_cell.angle_alpha   90.00
_cell.angle_beta   90.00
_cell.angle_gamma   90.00
#
_symmetry.space_group_name_H-M   'P 1'
#
loop_
_entity.id
_entity.type
_entity.pdbx_description
1 polymer ?
#
loop_
_entity_poly.entity_id
_entity_poly.type
_entity_poly.pdbx_seq_one_letter_code
_entity_poly.pdbx_strand_id
1 'polypeptide(L)'
;MKLGKSGFTIVELVVVIAILGILVAIAIPKYIDITTQARKAADDGYLAGLRSSTLMLYSSNIIAGTTNPVGTYFPVSNSVIANMSESYTLKYYDPTKLDYSPTTGVWTASP
;
A
#
# COMPACT_ATOMS: atom_id res chain seq x y z
N MET A 1 54.80 -28.09 17.01
CA MET A 1 54.64 -28.48 15.59
C MET A 1 53.49 -27.68 15.00
N LYS A 2 53.68 -27.02 13.86
CA LYS A 2 52.71 -26.09 13.25
C LYS A 2 51.60 -26.91 12.57
N LEU A 3 50.36 -26.84 13.06
CA LEU A 3 49.21 -27.48 12.41
C LEU A 3 49.01 -26.85 11.02
N GLY A 4 49.05 -27.68 9.98
CA GLY A 4 48.98 -27.26 8.59
C GLY A 4 47.66 -26.54 8.25
N LYS A 5 47.78 -25.52 7.40
CA LYS A 5 46.66 -24.75 6.85
C LYS A 5 45.69 -25.67 6.09
N SER A 6 44.47 -25.79 6.60
CA SER A 6 43.34 -26.34 5.83
C SER A 6 42.93 -25.30 4.79
N GLY A 7 43.16 -25.60 3.51
CA GLY A 7 42.73 -24.76 2.39
C GLY A 7 41.33 -25.15 1.93
N PHE A 8 40.50 -24.15 1.64
CA PHE A 8 39.17 -24.33 1.05
C PHE A 8 39.29 -24.97 -0.34
N THR A 9 38.52 -26.01 -0.62
CA THR A 9 38.59 -26.67 -1.93
C THR A 9 37.81 -25.86 -2.97
N ILE A 10 38.32 -25.83 -4.21
CA ILE A 10 37.59 -25.20 -5.32
C ILE A 10 36.25 -25.92 -5.57
N VAL A 11 36.20 -27.23 -5.31
CA VAL A 11 34.98 -28.03 -5.42
C VAL A 11 33.92 -27.58 -4.41
N GLU A 12 34.30 -27.27 -3.17
CA GLU A 12 33.38 -26.67 -2.19
C GLU A 12 32.80 -25.35 -2.70
N LEU A 13 33.63 -24.50 -3.32
CA LEU A 13 33.12 -23.24 -3.86
C LEU A 13 32.08 -23.48 -4.97
N VAL A 14 32.37 -24.41 -5.89
CA VAL A 14 31.50 -24.70 -7.05
C VAL A 14 30.16 -25.26 -6.61
N VAL A 15 30.15 -26.19 -5.65
CA VAL A 15 28.89 -26.76 -5.13
C VAL A 15 28.07 -25.70 -4.40
N VAL A 16 28.73 -24.81 -3.63
CA VAL A 16 28.04 -23.73 -2.90
C VAL A 16 27.35 -22.76 -3.86
N ILE A 17 28.03 -22.28 -4.90
CA ILE A 17 27.41 -21.36 -5.87
C ILE A 17 26.32 -22.06 -6.70
N ALA A 18 26.43 -23.37 -6.96
CA ALA A 18 25.39 -24.14 -7.63
C ALA A 18 24.12 -24.23 -6.78
N ILE A 19 24.25 -24.50 -5.47
CA ILE A 19 23.11 -24.51 -4.54
C ILE A 19 22.51 -23.10 -4.42
N LEU A 20 23.35 -22.07 -4.25
CA LEU A 20 22.89 -20.67 -4.20
C LEU A 20 22.14 -20.27 -5.48
N GLY A 21 22.58 -20.73 -6.66
CA GLY A 21 21.89 -20.48 -7.93
C GLY A 21 20.46 -21.01 -7.94
N ILE A 22 20.24 -22.24 -7.46
CA ILE A 22 18.90 -22.85 -7.37
C ILE A 22 18.03 -22.10 -6.35
N LEU A 23 18.59 -21.77 -5.18
CA LEU A 23 17.86 -21.03 -4.14
C LEU A 23 17.45 -19.64 -4.61
N VAL A 24 18.33 -18.94 -5.33
CA VAL A 24 18.06 -17.61 -5.88
C VAL A 24 16.96 -17.66 -6.93
N ALA A 25 16.95 -18.67 -7.80
CA ALA A 25 15.93 -18.84 -8.84
C ALA A 25 14.50 -18.92 -8.26
N ILE A 26 14.32 -19.57 -7.11
CA ILE A 26 13.02 -19.66 -6.41
C ILE A 26 12.75 -18.45 -5.48
N ALA A 27 13.79 -17.86 -4.89
CA ALA A 27 13.64 -16.81 -3.90
C ALA A 27 13.31 -15.44 -4.51
N ILE A 28 13.91 -15.09 -5.66
CA ILE A 28 13.69 -13.79 -6.32
C ILE A 28 12.21 -13.53 -6.64
N PRO A 29 11.48 -14.41 -7.37
CA PRO A 29 10.09 -14.11 -7.73
C PRO A 29 9.20 -13.96 -6.50
N LYS A 30 9.42 -14.79 -5.47
CA LYS A 30 8.71 -14.70 -4.19
C LYS A 30 9.01 -13.40 -3.45
N TYR A 31 10.26 -12.94 -3.46
CA TYR A 31 10.65 -11.67 -2.83
C TYR A 31 10.00 -10.46 -3.51
N ILE A 32 9.94 -10.46 -4.85
CA ILE A 32 9.26 -9.40 -5.61
C ILE A 32 7.76 -9.35 -5.28
N ASP A 33 7.12 -10.52 -5.19
CA ASP A 33 5.70 -10.60 -4.83
C ASP A 33 5.43 -10.07 -3.41
N ILE A 34 6.21 -10.51 -2.43
CA ILE A 34 6.09 -10.05 -1.03
C ILE A 34 6.31 -8.54 -0.92
N THR A 35 7.32 -8.00 -1.59
CA THR A 35 7.60 -6.54 -1.56
C THR A 35 6.50 -5.74 -2.22
N THR A 36 5.91 -6.24 -3.30
CA THR A 36 4.76 -5.63 -3.97
C THR A 36 3.53 -5.63 -3.06
N GLN A 37 3.21 -6.78 -2.44
CA GLN A 37 2.09 -6.90 -1.50
C GLN A 37 2.28 -6.01 -0.26
N ALA A 38 3.50 -5.94 0.28
CA ALA A 38 3.82 -5.08 1.41
C ALA A 38 3.62 -3.59 1.07
N ARG A 39 4.03 -3.16 -0.13
CA ARG A 39 3.82 -1.79 -0.59
C ARG A 39 2.34 -1.47 -0.78
N LYS A 40 1.58 -2.39 -1.39
CA LYS A 40 0.12 -2.23 -1.53
C LYS A 40 -0.58 -2.14 -0.16
N ALA A 41 -0.21 -2.97 0.80
CA ALA A 41 -0.78 -2.93 2.14
C ALA A 41 -0.47 -1.60 2.87
N ALA A 42 0.73 -1.05 2.67
CA ALA A 42 1.08 0.27 3.20
C ALA A 42 0.22 1.37 2.55
N ASP A 43 0.08 1.34 1.22
CA ASP A 43 -0.77 2.27 0.47
C ASP A 43 -2.23 2.23 0.94
N ASP A 44 -2.80 1.03 1.11
CA ASP A 44 -4.17 0.84 1.61
C ASP A 44 -4.32 1.39 3.04
N GLY A 45 -3.29 1.26 3.88
CA GLY A 45 -3.24 1.84 5.23
C GLY A 45 -3.23 3.37 5.23
N TYR A 46 -2.41 3.98 4.36
CA TYR A 46 -2.39 5.44 4.19
C TYR A 46 -3.76 5.97 3.72
N LEU A 47 -4.35 5.29 2.75
CA LEU A 47 -5.66 5.64 2.21
C LEU A 47 -6.78 5.54 3.26
N ALA A 48 -6.74 4.53 4.13
CA ALA A 48 -7.69 4.39 5.24
C ALA A 48 -7.60 5.56 6.24
N GLY A 49 -6.38 6.03 6.53
CA GLY A 49 -6.14 7.22 7.35
C GLY A 49 -6.74 8.48 6.72
N LEU A 50 -6.50 8.68 5.41
CA LEU A 50 -7.06 9.82 4.68
C LEU A 50 -8.58 9.81 4.68
N ARG A 51 -9.22 8.67 4.37
CA ARG A 51 -10.69 8.51 4.41
C ARG A 51 -11.26 8.88 5.79
N SER A 52 -10.67 8.34 6.85
CA SER A 52 -11.10 8.62 8.23
C SER A 52 -11.03 10.11 8.55
N SER A 53 -9.94 10.77 8.17
CA SER A 53 -9.78 12.21 8.41
C SER A 53 -10.77 13.04 7.60
N THR A 54 -11.01 12.69 6.33
CA THR A 54 -12.02 13.38 5.50
C THR A 54 -13.43 13.23 6.05
N LEU A 55 -13.79 12.06 6.57
CA LEU A 55 -15.08 11.83 7.21
C LEU A 55 -15.25 12.67 8.48
N MET A 56 -14.19 12.78 9.29
CA MET A 56 -14.20 13.59 10.51
C MET A 56 -14.34 15.10 10.22
N LEU A 57 -13.67 15.60 9.18
CA LEU A 57 -13.85 16.98 8.73
C LEU A 57 -15.24 17.21 8.14
N TYR A 58 -15.74 16.24 7.37
CA TYR A 58 -17.08 16.35 6.81
C TYR A 58 -18.15 16.41 7.91
N SER A 59 -18.05 15.53 8.92
CA SER A 59 -18.99 15.52 10.05
C SER A 59 -18.91 16.79 10.89
N SER A 60 -17.70 17.34 11.11
CA SER A 60 -17.56 18.60 11.85
C SER A 60 -18.18 19.80 11.12
N ASN A 61 -18.06 19.85 9.78
CA ASN A 61 -18.66 20.93 8.98
C ASN A 61 -20.19 20.89 8.99
N ILE A 62 -20.80 19.70 8.94
CA ILE A 62 -22.25 19.56 9.09
C ILE A 62 -22.71 20.10 10.45
N ILE A 63 -22.02 19.74 11.53
CA ILE A 63 -22.35 20.19 12.89
C ILE A 63 -22.19 21.71 13.02
N ALA A 64 -21.18 22.29 12.36
CA ALA A 64 -20.93 23.72 12.35
C ALA A 64 -21.89 24.52 11.45
N GLY A 65 -22.89 23.88 10.82
CA GLY A 65 -23.85 24.54 9.93
C GLY A 65 -23.23 25.11 8.65
N THR A 66 -21.98 24.73 8.35
CA THR A 66 -21.26 25.18 7.16
C THR A 66 -21.46 24.13 6.07
N THR A 67 -22.35 24.42 5.12
CA THR A 67 -22.69 23.53 3.99
C THR A 67 -21.70 23.60 2.83
N ASN A 68 -20.57 24.30 2.99
CA ASN A 68 -19.57 24.37 1.94
C ASN A 68 -19.07 22.94 1.67
N PRO A 69 -19.20 22.43 0.44
CA PRO A 69 -18.57 21.17 0.07
C PRO A 69 -17.09 21.33 0.39
N VAL A 70 -16.52 20.38 1.13
CA VAL A 70 -15.11 20.42 1.54
C VAL A 70 -14.27 20.38 0.26
N GLY A 71 -14.00 21.57 -0.27
CA GLY A 71 -13.30 21.82 -1.51
C GLY A 71 -11.82 21.56 -1.32
N THR A 72 -11.42 20.33 -1.63
CA THR A 72 -10.26 20.00 -2.49
C THR A 72 -8.86 20.45 -2.10
N TYR A 73 -8.55 20.81 -0.85
CA TYR A 73 -7.16 20.87 -0.42
C TYR A 73 -7.00 20.28 0.98
N PHE A 74 -7.01 18.94 1.03
CA PHE A 74 -6.37 18.27 2.14
C PHE A 74 -4.86 18.45 1.92
N PRO A 75 -4.11 19.11 2.84
CA PRO A 75 -2.66 19.17 2.75
C PRO A 75 -2.10 17.79 3.11
N VAL A 76 -2.32 16.81 2.24
CA VAL A 76 -1.48 15.63 2.22
C VAL A 76 -0.14 16.11 1.69
N SER A 77 0.93 15.92 2.45
CA SER A 77 2.28 16.24 1.99
C SER A 77 2.45 15.67 0.59
N ASN A 78 2.91 16.46 -0.37
CA ASN A 78 3.07 16.02 -1.77
C ASN A 78 3.95 14.75 -1.86
N SER A 79 4.80 14.53 -0.85
CA SER A 79 5.59 13.31 -0.63
C SER A 79 4.75 12.06 -0.32
N VAL A 80 3.61 12.13 0.36
CA VAL A 80 2.80 10.94 0.67
C VAL A 80 2.12 10.41 -0.60
N ILE A 81 1.53 11.28 -1.42
CA ILE A 81 0.87 10.88 -2.69
C ILE A 81 1.90 10.47 -3.74
N ALA A 82 3.06 11.14 -3.80
CA ALA A 82 4.13 10.80 -4.74
C ALA A 82 4.84 9.48 -4.43
N ASN A 83 4.67 8.90 -3.23
CA ASN A 83 5.31 7.64 -2.84
C ASN A 83 4.39 6.42 -2.90
N MET A 84 3.08 6.60 -3.15
CA MET A 84 2.15 5.49 -3.35
C MET A 84 2.46 4.77 -4.67
N SER A 85 2.31 3.45 -4.70
CA SER A 85 2.62 2.62 -5.87
C SER A 85 1.61 2.79 -7.01
N GLU A 86 0.39 3.19 -6.70
CA GLU A 86 -0.71 3.42 -7.65
C GLU A 86 -1.34 4.79 -7.44
N SER A 87 -1.84 5.40 -8.52
CA SER A 87 -2.63 6.62 -8.46
C SER A 87 -4.02 6.33 -7.90
N TYR A 88 -4.25 6.62 -6.62
CA TYR A 88 -5.57 6.54 -6.01
C TYR A 88 -6.35 7.85 -6.25
N THR A 89 -7.40 7.80 -7.07
CA THR A 89 -8.37 8.92 -7.16
C THR A 89 -9.36 8.84 -6.01
N LEU A 90 -9.31 9.80 -5.09
CA LEU A 90 -10.37 9.97 -4.09
C LEU A 90 -11.62 10.52 -4.79
N LYS A 91 -12.62 9.67 -5.03
CA LYS A 91 -13.95 10.13 -5.47
C LYS A 91 -14.70 10.65 -4.24
N TYR A 92 -14.82 11.96 -4.12
CA TYR A 92 -15.72 12.57 -3.14
C TYR A 92 -17.17 12.26 -3.55
N TYR A 93 -17.92 11.65 -2.65
CA TYR A 93 -19.37 11.49 -2.82
C TYR A 93 -20.09 12.42 -1.86
N ASP A 94 -21.01 13.22 -2.39
CA ASP A 94 -21.95 13.97 -1.56
C ASP A 94 -22.81 12.95 -0.80
N PRO A 95 -22.73 12.89 0.54
CA PRO A 95 -23.45 11.87 1.29
C PRO A 95 -24.95 12.15 1.38
N THR A 96 -25.42 13.33 0.93
CA THR A 96 -26.85 13.57 0.71
C THR A 96 -27.36 12.95 -0.59
N LYS A 97 -26.46 12.46 -1.45
CA LYS A 97 -26.76 11.81 -2.74
C LYS A 97 -26.33 10.33 -2.78
N LEU A 98 -26.25 9.69 -1.61
CA LEU A 98 -25.97 8.27 -1.50
C LEU A 98 -27.28 7.48 -1.47
N ASP A 99 -27.49 6.66 -2.49
CA ASP A 99 -28.65 5.79 -2.65
C ASP A 99 -28.29 4.37 -2.21
N TYR A 100 -28.87 3.90 -1.10
CA TYR A 100 -28.72 2.51 -0.67
C TYR A 100 -29.58 1.57 -1.52
N SER A 101 -28.96 0.56 -2.15
CA SER A 101 -29.68 -0.51 -2.83
C SER A 101 -29.91 -1.69 -1.88
N PRO A 102 -31.16 -1.95 -1.44
CA PRO A 102 -31.45 -3.06 -0.53
C PRO A 102 -31.29 -4.44 -1.20
N THR A 103 -31.29 -4.51 -2.54
CA THR A 103 -31.13 -5.76 -3.29
C THR A 103 -29.68 -6.19 -3.45
N THR A 104 -28.76 -5.22 -3.56
CA THR A 104 -27.31 -5.49 -3.71
C THR A 104 -26.52 -5.23 -2.43
N GLY A 105 -27.10 -4.56 -1.43
CA GLY A 105 -26.40 -4.16 -0.20
C GLY A 105 -25.33 -3.10 -0.42
N VAL A 106 -25.35 -2.43 -1.58
CA VAL A 106 -24.34 -1.45 -1.99
C VAL A 106 -24.91 -0.05 -1.86
N TRP A 107 -24.12 0.85 -1.26
CA TRP A 107 -24.35 2.28 -1.34
C TRP A 107 -23.87 2.76 -2.70
N THR A 108 -24.84 3.12 -3.53
CA THR A 108 -24.61 3.78 -4.80
C THR A 108 -24.82 5.27 -4.60
N ALA A 109 -24.61 5.98 -5.68
CA ALA A 109 -24.07 7.28 -5.62
C ALA A 109 -24.68 7.93 -6.86
N SER A 110 -25.67 8.80 -6.67
CA SER A 110 -26.36 9.45 -7.80
C SER A 110 -25.41 10.44 -8.49
N PRO A 111 -25.38 10.50 -9.84
CA PRO A 111 -24.51 11.43 -10.57
C PRO A 111 -24.73 12.90 -10.22
#